data_AF-A0A519ST09-F1
#
_entry.id   AF-A0A519ST09-F1
#
_cell.length_a   1.000
_cell.length_b   1.000
_cell.length_c   1.000
_cell.angle_alpha   90.00
_cell.angle_beta   90.00
_cell.angle_gamma   90.00
#
_symmetry.space_group_name_H-M   'P 1'
#
loop_
_entity.id
_entity.type
_entity.pdbx_description
1 polymer ?
#
loop_
_entity_poly.entity_id
_entity_poly.type
_entity_poly.pdbx_seq_one_letter_code
_entity_poly.pdbx_strand_id
1 'polypeptide(L)'
;FAHDLSVAPFFNYTRQFASEYPLQNLATRETTYTYGNLGYAYNYGVTLIAPFALGKRWKVDNNLTVYEQAFHSTYAAEPQRSCLLVYNLSVTNSFTLTPRLTAQLSGYYNSPTIQGFYRSVSYYALNAGATLKLLDNKALFSLSLADLLYTERGAADVHYASQDFGFYRRNDTRLLRLSFTYKLGNTGLARKTQREGAGQEERNRAN
;
A
#
# COMPACT_ATOMS: atom_id res chain seq x y z
N PHE A 1 22.89 9.36 15.26
CA PHE A 1 21.85 9.15 14.23
C PHE A 1 21.22 7.82 14.54
N ALA A 2 19.98 7.79 15.03
CA ALA A 2 19.25 6.55 15.29
C ALA A 2 18.60 6.14 13.96
N HIS A 3 19.04 5.03 13.40
CA HIS A 3 18.39 4.40 12.25
C HIS A 3 17.48 3.31 12.83
N ASP A 4 16.18 3.61 12.92
CA ASP A 4 15.19 2.65 13.42
C ASP A 4 14.80 1.70 12.28
N LEU A 5 15.73 0.84 11.88
CA LEU A 5 15.47 -0.21 10.91
C LEU A 5 14.59 -1.28 11.57
N SER A 6 13.40 -1.50 11.02
CA SER A 6 12.53 -2.62 11.41
C SER A 6 12.53 -3.67 10.31
N VAL A 7 12.79 -4.92 10.70
CA VAL A 7 12.72 -6.09 9.82
C VAL A 7 11.71 -7.05 10.42
N ALA A 8 10.68 -7.40 9.65
CA ALA A 8 9.59 -8.25 10.09
C ALA A 8 9.37 -9.38 9.08
N PRO A 9 9.89 -10.60 9.33
CA PRO A 9 9.50 -11.76 8.55
C PRO A 9 8.04 -12.12 8.82
N PHE A 10 7.36 -12.67 7.84
CA PHE A 10 5.97 -13.12 8.00
C PHE A 10 5.69 -14.39 7.21
N PHE A 11 4.66 -15.10 7.67
CA PHE A 11 4.04 -16.23 6.97
C PHE A 11 2.53 -16.11 7.12
N ASN A 12 1.82 -16.23 6.00
CA ASN A 12 0.37 -16.25 5.95
C ASN A 12 -0.06 -17.51 5.20
N TYR A 13 -1.00 -18.26 5.77
CA TYR A 13 -1.61 -19.42 5.15
C TYR A 13 -3.13 -19.30 5.18
N THR A 14 -3.75 -19.36 4.02
CA THR A 14 -5.21 -19.24 3.87
C THR A 14 -5.75 -20.57 3.37
N ARG A 15 -6.59 -21.21 4.20
CA ARG A 15 -7.42 -22.35 3.78
C ARG A 15 -8.67 -21.84 3.10
N GLN A 16 -9.19 -22.62 2.14
CA GLN A 16 -10.42 -22.30 1.43
C GLN A 16 -10.39 -20.86 0.88
N PHE A 17 -9.37 -20.56 0.08
CA PHE A 17 -9.18 -19.23 -0.49
C PHE A 17 -10.40 -18.84 -1.32
N ALA A 18 -11.21 -17.93 -0.77
CA ALA A 18 -12.42 -17.45 -1.41
C ALA A 18 -12.06 -16.41 -2.47
N SER A 19 -12.44 -16.67 -3.72
CA SER A 19 -12.24 -15.73 -4.81
C SER A 19 -13.33 -15.86 -5.86
N GLU A 20 -13.49 -14.81 -6.65
CA GLU A 20 -14.32 -14.84 -7.85
C GLU A 20 -13.60 -15.64 -8.94
N TYR A 21 -14.37 -16.39 -9.72
CA TYR A 21 -13.85 -17.11 -10.88
C TYR A 21 -14.85 -17.17 -12.03
N PRO A 22 -14.34 -17.16 -13.27
CA PRO A 22 -15.15 -17.28 -14.49
C PRO A 22 -15.55 -18.74 -14.79
N LEU A 23 -16.83 -18.96 -15.02
CA LEU A 23 -17.39 -20.18 -15.60
C LEU A 23 -17.79 -19.90 -17.04
N GLN A 24 -17.25 -20.66 -17.99
CA GLN A 24 -17.59 -20.51 -19.40
C GLN A 24 -18.43 -21.68 -19.90
N ASN A 25 -19.59 -21.38 -20.47
CA ASN A 25 -20.40 -22.33 -21.21
C ASN A 25 -20.01 -22.27 -22.70
N LEU A 26 -19.27 -23.27 -23.18
CA LEU A 26 -18.79 -23.31 -24.56
C LEU A 26 -19.91 -23.42 -25.60
N ALA A 27 -21.09 -23.97 -25.22
CA ALA A 27 -22.22 -24.12 -26.14
C ALA A 27 -22.99 -22.79 -26.32
N THR A 28 -23.22 -22.04 -25.24
CA THR A 28 -23.93 -20.74 -25.29
C THR A 28 -23.00 -19.54 -25.49
N ARG A 29 -21.68 -19.73 -25.35
CA ARG A 29 -20.65 -18.66 -25.35
C ARG A 29 -20.83 -17.63 -24.24
N GLU A 30 -21.44 -18.03 -23.14
CA GLU A 30 -21.62 -17.18 -21.97
C GLU A 30 -20.50 -17.41 -20.96
N THR A 31 -20.01 -16.32 -20.37
CA THR A 31 -19.10 -16.36 -19.21
C THR A 31 -19.82 -15.79 -18.01
N THR A 32 -19.99 -16.59 -16.96
CA THR A 32 -20.60 -16.20 -15.69
C THR A 32 -19.52 -16.11 -14.61
N TYR A 33 -19.53 -15.04 -13.83
CA TYR A 33 -18.62 -14.88 -12.70
C TYR A 33 -19.33 -15.32 -11.42
N THR A 34 -18.69 -16.17 -10.63
CA THR A 34 -19.22 -16.65 -9.35
C THR A 34 -18.12 -16.74 -8.30
N TYR A 35 -18.50 -16.92 -7.04
CA TYR A 35 -17.57 -17.00 -5.92
C TYR A 35 -17.45 -18.44 -5.41
N GLY A 36 -16.27 -18.81 -4.93
CA GLY A 36 -16.08 -20.09 -4.27
C GLY A 36 -14.70 -20.27 -3.65
N ASN A 37 -14.55 -21.39 -2.97
CA ASN A 37 -13.34 -21.75 -2.25
C ASN A 37 -12.40 -22.51 -3.19
N LEU A 38 -11.35 -21.83 -3.64
CA LEU A 38 -10.46 -22.28 -4.70
C LEU A 38 -9.19 -22.95 -4.14
N GLY A 39 -9.31 -23.76 -3.09
CA GLY A 39 -8.15 -24.43 -2.48
C GLY A 39 -7.43 -23.58 -1.43
N TYR A 40 -6.11 -23.45 -1.50
CA TYR A 40 -5.31 -22.77 -0.48
C TYR A 40 -4.25 -21.84 -1.07
N ALA A 41 -3.88 -20.82 -0.30
CA ALA A 41 -2.83 -19.86 -0.65
C ALA A 41 -1.84 -19.73 0.50
N TYR A 42 -0.59 -19.44 0.18
CA TYR A 42 0.38 -19.03 1.19
C TYR A 42 1.27 -17.92 0.69
N ASN A 43 1.68 -17.07 1.63
CA ASN A 43 2.68 -16.03 1.41
C ASN A 43 3.73 -16.16 2.49
N TYR A 44 5.01 -16.14 2.13
CA TYR A 44 6.09 -15.97 3.09
C TYR A 44 7.07 -14.94 2.57
N GLY A 45 7.59 -14.13 3.48
CA GLY A 45 8.46 -13.04 3.08
C GLY A 45 8.88 -12.17 4.23
N VAL A 46 9.26 -10.95 3.90
CA VAL A 46 9.83 -9.99 4.82
C VAL A 46 9.34 -8.59 4.48
N THR A 47 9.06 -7.81 5.52
CA THR A 47 8.84 -6.37 5.44
C THR A 47 10.02 -5.65 6.09
N LEU A 48 10.54 -4.65 5.38
CA LEU A 48 11.63 -3.78 5.76
C LEU A 48 11.10 -2.36 5.86
N ILE A 49 11.20 -1.74 7.03
CA ILE A 49 10.83 -0.34 7.26
C ILE A 49 12.08 0.40 7.70
N ALA A 50 12.50 1.38 6.91
CA ALA A 50 13.75 2.09 7.11
C ALA A 50 13.54 3.61 7.00
N PRO A 51 13.13 4.26 8.10
CA PRO A 51 13.16 5.71 8.21
C PRO A 51 14.59 6.19 8.44
N PHE A 52 15.03 7.19 7.68
CA PHE A 52 16.30 7.86 7.95
C PHE A 52 16.23 9.34 7.63
N ALA A 53 17.14 10.11 8.22
CA ALA A 53 17.25 11.54 8.00
C ALA A 53 18.60 11.88 7.37
N LEU A 54 18.56 12.62 6.26
CA LEU A 54 19.73 13.19 5.61
C LEU A 54 19.87 14.64 6.10
N GLY A 55 20.60 14.78 7.20
CA GLY A 55 20.70 16.04 7.95
C GLY A 55 19.38 16.43 8.64
N LYS A 56 19.18 17.72 8.91
CA LYS A 56 18.01 18.22 9.67
C LYS A 56 16.79 18.51 8.80
N ARG A 57 16.97 18.61 7.47
CA ARG A 57 15.96 19.15 6.54
C ARG A 57 15.40 18.11 5.57
N TRP A 58 15.89 16.88 5.58
CA TRP A 58 15.41 15.83 4.69
C TRP A 58 15.22 14.55 5.49
N LYS A 59 13.99 14.04 5.47
CA LYS A 59 13.62 12.74 6.02
C LYS A 59 13.15 11.84 4.89
N VAL A 60 13.50 10.57 4.97
CA VAL A 60 13.09 9.55 4.02
C VAL A 60 12.45 8.41 4.81
N ASP A 61 11.22 8.09 4.47
CA ASP A 61 10.49 6.95 5.01
C ASP A 61 10.36 5.91 3.89
N ASN A 62 10.93 4.72 4.13
CA ASN A 62 10.94 3.63 3.16
C ASN A 62 10.23 2.42 3.75
N ASN A 63 9.38 1.78 2.95
CA ASN A 63 8.76 0.51 3.26
C ASN A 63 8.91 -0.41 2.04
N LEU A 64 9.58 -1.53 2.21
CA LEU A 64 9.73 -2.57 1.21
C LEU A 64 9.19 -3.87 1.78
N THR A 65 8.23 -4.48 1.09
CA THR A 65 7.76 -5.84 1.38
C THR A 65 8.10 -6.72 0.20
N VAL A 66 8.76 -7.85 0.45
CA VAL A 66 9.11 -8.86 -0.56
C VAL A 66 8.64 -10.22 -0.05
N TYR A 67 7.90 -10.95 -0.88
CA TYR A 67 7.36 -12.24 -0.51
C TYR A 67 7.14 -13.13 -1.73
N GLU A 68 7.24 -14.43 -1.51
CA GLU A 68 6.74 -15.40 -2.45
C GLU A 68 5.24 -15.61 -2.19
N GLN A 69 4.43 -15.42 -3.22
CA GLN A 69 3.01 -15.75 -3.22
C GLN A 69 2.81 -17.05 -3.97
N ALA A 70 2.17 -18.03 -3.33
CA ALA A 70 1.77 -19.26 -3.97
C ALA A 70 0.27 -19.50 -3.81
N PHE A 71 -0.34 -19.96 -4.90
CA PHE A 71 -1.75 -20.31 -4.96
C PHE A 71 -1.90 -21.72 -5.51
N HIS A 72 -2.70 -22.53 -4.82
CA HIS A 72 -3.03 -23.88 -5.21
C HIS A 72 -4.54 -24.00 -5.38
N SER A 73 -4.97 -24.05 -6.64
CA SER A 73 -6.36 -24.27 -6.98
C SER A 73 -6.70 -25.75 -6.95
N THR A 74 -7.75 -26.10 -6.20
CA THR A 74 -8.41 -27.41 -6.28
C THR A 74 -9.70 -27.34 -7.10
N TYR A 75 -9.94 -26.21 -7.77
CA TYR A 75 -11.12 -25.98 -8.59
C TYR A 75 -10.86 -26.45 -10.03
N ALA A 76 -11.73 -27.34 -10.52
CA ALA A 76 -11.70 -28.07 -11.80
C ALA A 76 -10.68 -29.23 -11.93
N ALA A 77 -10.73 -29.91 -13.09
CA ALA A 77 -10.01 -31.15 -13.39
C ALA A 77 -8.48 -31.01 -13.48
N GLU A 78 -7.96 -29.78 -13.53
CA GLU A 78 -6.53 -29.50 -13.55
C GLU A 78 -6.13 -28.64 -12.34
N PRO A 79 -5.46 -29.22 -11.33
CA PRO A 79 -4.87 -28.45 -10.25
C PRO A 79 -3.89 -27.43 -10.81
N GLN A 80 -4.13 -26.15 -10.53
CA GLN A 80 -3.25 -25.07 -10.94
C GLN A 80 -2.40 -24.63 -9.74
N ARG A 81 -1.08 -24.70 -9.92
CA ARG A 81 -0.11 -24.15 -8.98
C ARG A 81 0.54 -22.92 -9.61
N SER A 82 0.24 -21.76 -9.05
CA SER A 82 0.86 -20.51 -9.45
C SER A 82 1.77 -20.02 -8.33
N CYS A 83 2.99 -19.63 -8.68
CA CYS A 83 3.97 -19.07 -7.76
C CYS A 83 4.54 -17.78 -8.36
N LEU A 84 4.67 -16.74 -7.56
CA LEU A 84 5.17 -15.45 -8.00
C LEU A 84 5.93 -14.75 -6.87
N LEU A 85 7.11 -14.23 -7.20
CA LEU A 85 7.80 -13.30 -6.33
C LEU A 85 7.13 -11.93 -6.42
N VAL A 86 6.57 -11.47 -5.31
CA VAL A 86 5.89 -10.19 -5.19
C VAL A 86 6.74 -9.23 -4.37
N TYR A 87 6.80 -7.98 -4.80
CA TYR A 87 7.45 -6.92 -4.06
C TYR A 87 6.65 -5.61 -4.15
N ASN A 88 6.53 -4.95 -3.01
CA ASN A 88 5.83 -3.69 -2.84
C ASN A 88 6.78 -2.70 -2.19
N LEU A 89 7.00 -1.57 -2.85
CA LEU A 89 7.88 -0.50 -2.39
C LEU A 89 7.04 0.76 -2.19
N SER A 90 7.21 1.44 -1.05
CA SER A 90 6.74 2.80 -0.83
C SER A 90 7.88 3.64 -0.28
N VAL A 91 8.10 4.81 -0.88
CA VAL A 91 9.14 5.75 -0.50
C VAL A 91 8.53 7.13 -0.36
N THR A 92 8.77 7.78 0.76
CA THR A 92 8.32 9.15 1.03
C THR A 92 9.50 10.00 1.45
N ASN A 93 9.77 11.05 0.69
CA ASN A 93 10.76 12.07 0.99
C ASN A 93 10.06 13.31 1.53
N SER A 94 10.42 13.72 2.74
CA SER A 94 9.90 14.91 3.41
C SER A 94 11.02 15.95 3.55
N PHE A 95 10.83 17.11 2.94
CA PHE A 95 11.80 18.21 2.91
C PHE A 95 11.30 19.40 3.73
N THR A 96 12.17 19.95 4.56
CA THR A 96 11.99 21.27 5.21
C THR A 96 12.85 22.28 4.47
N LEU A 97 12.28 22.95 3.47
CA LEU A 97 12.99 23.90 2.61
C LEU A 97 13.30 25.18 3.40
N THR A 98 12.32 25.68 4.15
CA THR A 98 12.45 26.78 5.12
C THR A 98 11.67 26.45 6.38
N PRO A 99 11.79 27.22 7.49
CA PRO A 99 10.96 27.00 8.69
C PRO A 99 9.45 27.07 8.40
N ARG A 100 9.06 27.73 7.31
CA ARG A 100 7.66 27.93 6.91
C ARG A 100 7.26 27.07 5.71
N LEU A 101 8.19 26.55 4.92
CA LEU A 101 7.88 25.81 3.70
C LEU A 101 8.40 24.38 3.80
N THR A 102 7.48 23.43 3.72
CA THR A 102 7.78 22.00 3.63
C THR A 102 7.31 21.44 2.30
N ALA A 103 8.04 20.49 1.75
CA ALA A 103 7.67 19.76 0.54
C ALA A 103 7.74 18.25 0.79
N GLN A 104 6.97 17.49 0.03
CA GLN A 104 6.95 16.04 0.07
C GLN A 104 6.95 15.48 -1.35
N LEU A 105 7.74 14.43 -1.56
CA LEU A 105 7.70 13.61 -2.77
C LEU A 105 7.54 12.16 -2.32
N SER A 106 6.45 11.51 -2.72
CA SER A 106 6.16 10.13 -2.34
C SER A 106 5.84 9.30 -3.56
N GLY A 107 6.24 8.03 -3.56
CA GLY A 107 5.84 7.09 -4.60
C GLY A 107 5.64 5.71 -4.03
N TYR A 108 4.94 4.89 -4.80
CA TYR A 108 4.85 3.46 -4.55
C TYR A 108 4.96 2.68 -5.84
N TYR A 109 5.43 1.45 -5.73
CA TYR A 109 5.47 0.47 -6.80
C TYR A 109 4.98 -0.86 -6.26
N ASN A 110 4.03 -1.47 -6.95
CA ASN A 110 3.58 -2.84 -6.69
C ASN A 110 3.88 -3.68 -7.92
N SER A 111 4.60 -4.78 -7.73
CA SER A 111 4.82 -5.79 -8.77
C SER A 111 3.51 -6.50 -9.13
N PRO A 112 3.50 -7.32 -10.20
CA PRO A 112 2.41 -8.24 -10.46
C PRO A 112 2.10 -9.12 -9.25
N THR A 113 0.83 -9.48 -9.07
CA THR A 113 0.33 -10.41 -8.03
C THR A 113 -0.64 -11.41 -8.64
N ILE A 114 -0.91 -12.50 -7.93
CA ILE A 114 -1.93 -13.49 -8.26
C ILE A 114 -3.12 -13.31 -7.32
N GLN A 115 -4.33 -13.32 -7.87
CA GLN A 115 -5.58 -13.36 -7.13
C GLN A 115 -6.50 -14.39 -7.78
N GLY A 116 -6.54 -15.60 -7.23
CA GLY A 116 -7.27 -16.71 -7.84
C GLY A 116 -6.74 -17.00 -9.25
N PHE A 117 -7.58 -16.78 -10.26
CA PHE A 117 -7.24 -16.97 -11.68
C PHE A 117 -6.71 -15.70 -12.36
N TYR A 118 -6.71 -14.56 -11.67
CA TYR A 118 -6.25 -13.29 -12.21
C TYR A 118 -4.78 -13.07 -11.87
N ARG A 119 -3.98 -12.71 -12.87
CA ARG A 119 -2.65 -12.14 -12.69
C ARG A 119 -2.73 -10.64 -12.88
N SER A 120 -2.58 -9.87 -11.80
CA SER A 120 -2.55 -8.41 -11.88
C SER A 120 -1.24 -7.94 -12.52
N VAL A 121 -1.28 -6.82 -13.25
CA VAL A 121 -0.06 -6.16 -13.74
C VAL A 121 0.53 -5.25 -12.67
N SER A 122 1.81 -4.89 -12.81
CA SER A 122 2.43 -3.89 -11.95
C SER A 122 1.75 -2.52 -12.07
N TYR A 123 1.62 -1.82 -10.94
CA TYR A 123 1.11 -0.45 -10.90
C TYR A 123 1.92 0.40 -9.92
N TYR A 124 2.02 1.69 -10.22
CA TYR A 124 2.83 2.64 -9.48
C TYR A 124 2.36 4.07 -9.71
N ALA A 125 2.64 4.94 -8.74
CA ALA A 125 2.35 6.35 -8.85
C ALA A 125 3.45 7.18 -8.16
N LEU A 126 3.62 8.40 -8.65
CA LEU A 126 4.46 9.42 -8.03
C LEU A 126 3.57 10.59 -7.63
N ASN A 127 3.67 11.03 -6.39
CA ASN A 127 2.90 12.12 -5.81
C ASN A 127 3.84 13.18 -5.25
N ALA A 128 3.42 14.43 -5.31
CA ALA A 128 4.19 15.56 -4.78
C ALA A 128 3.27 16.51 -4.02
N GLY A 129 3.81 17.22 -3.03
CA GLY A 129 3.08 18.24 -2.32
C GLY A 129 3.99 19.27 -1.68
N ALA A 130 3.44 20.44 -1.41
CA ALA A 130 4.10 21.51 -0.67
C ALA A 130 3.11 22.19 0.26
N THR A 131 3.58 22.57 1.45
CA THR A 131 2.79 23.28 2.44
C THR A 131 3.57 24.49 2.94
N LEU A 132 2.95 25.66 2.83
CA LEU A 132 3.43 26.92 3.37
C LEU A 132 2.68 27.25 4.67
N LYS A 133 3.44 27.53 5.72
CA LYS A 133 2.95 27.92 7.04
C LYS A 133 2.99 29.43 7.20
N LEU A 134 1.84 29.99 7.52
CA LEU A 134 1.59 31.41 7.69
C LEU A 134 1.08 31.69 9.11
N LEU A 135 1.21 32.94 9.56
CA LEU A 135 0.67 33.42 10.85
C LEU A 135 1.04 32.51 12.04
N ASP A 136 2.34 32.22 12.24
CA ASP A 136 2.84 31.33 13.30
C ASP A 136 2.13 29.97 13.35
N ASN A 137 1.99 29.34 12.17
CA ASN A 137 1.34 28.04 11.96
C ASN A 137 -0.18 28.03 12.21
N LYS A 138 -0.82 29.21 12.32
CA LYS A 138 -2.29 29.34 12.35
C LYS A 138 -2.92 29.19 10.98
N ALA A 139 -2.23 29.60 9.91
CA ALA A 139 -2.69 29.43 8.54
C ALA A 139 -1.75 28.47 7.79
N LEU A 140 -2.32 27.55 7.01
CA LEU A 140 -1.59 26.63 6.14
C LEU A 140 -2.15 26.73 4.72
N PHE A 141 -1.29 26.94 3.75
CA PHE A 141 -1.63 26.80 2.34
C PHE A 141 -0.90 25.58 1.78
N SER A 142 -1.63 24.63 1.20
CA SER A 142 -1.09 23.39 0.68
C SER A 142 -1.47 23.18 -0.78
N LEU A 143 -0.51 22.68 -1.54
CA LEU A 143 -0.62 22.23 -2.91
C LEU A 143 -0.26 20.75 -2.94
N SER A 144 -1.08 19.91 -3.54
CA SER A 144 -0.76 18.49 -3.75
C SER A 144 -1.12 18.04 -5.16
N LEU A 145 -0.26 17.22 -5.73
CA LEU A 145 -0.40 16.58 -7.03
C LEU A 145 -0.35 15.07 -6.81
N ALA A 146 -1.44 14.38 -7.13
CA ALA A 146 -1.50 12.92 -7.17
C ALA A 146 -1.20 12.42 -8.58
N ASP A 147 -0.53 11.28 -8.69
CA ASP A 147 -0.16 10.57 -9.92
C ASP A 147 0.41 11.50 -11.01
N LEU A 148 1.52 12.18 -10.70
CA LEU A 148 2.22 13.10 -11.60
C LEU A 148 2.51 12.46 -12.96
N LEU A 149 2.88 11.17 -12.96
CA LEU A 149 3.27 10.44 -14.16
C LEU A 149 2.08 9.86 -14.93
N TYR A 150 0.88 9.86 -14.34
CA TYR A 150 -0.33 9.23 -14.90
C TYR A 150 -0.11 7.75 -15.23
N THR A 151 0.50 7.05 -14.29
CA THR A 151 0.95 5.65 -14.44
C THR A 151 0.08 4.67 -13.67
N GLU A 152 -0.76 5.17 -12.76
CA GLU A 152 -1.63 4.32 -11.97
C GLU A 152 -2.74 3.73 -12.85
N ARG A 153 -2.73 2.40 -12.99
CA ARG A 153 -3.68 1.64 -13.79
C ARG A 153 -4.00 0.31 -13.12
N GLY A 154 -5.21 -0.19 -13.33
CA GLY A 154 -5.58 -1.56 -13.03
C GLY A 154 -5.61 -2.37 -14.32
N ALA A 155 -4.87 -3.46 -14.39
CA ALA A 155 -5.07 -4.46 -15.42
C ALA A 155 -4.79 -5.85 -14.85
N ALA A 156 -5.46 -6.85 -15.38
CA ALA A 156 -5.17 -8.23 -15.07
C ALA A 156 -5.52 -9.13 -16.25
N ASP A 157 -4.79 -10.23 -16.34
CA ASP A 157 -4.96 -11.26 -17.36
C ASP A 157 -5.36 -12.57 -16.68
N VAL A 158 -6.19 -13.35 -17.36
CA VAL A 158 -6.65 -14.68 -16.96
C VAL A 158 -6.20 -15.66 -18.02
N HIS A 159 -5.36 -16.61 -17.60
CA HIS A 159 -4.98 -17.77 -18.40
C HIS A 159 -5.35 -19.02 -17.60
N TYR A 160 -6.52 -19.59 -17.90
CA TYR A 160 -7.03 -20.74 -17.16
C TYR A 160 -7.89 -21.64 -18.04
N ALA A 161 -7.55 -22.94 -18.08
CA ALA A 161 -8.20 -23.92 -18.96
C ALA A 161 -8.27 -23.40 -20.42
N SER A 162 -9.47 -23.26 -21.00
CA SER A 162 -9.69 -22.72 -22.34
C SER A 162 -9.94 -21.21 -22.39
N GLN A 163 -9.73 -20.50 -21.27
CA GLN A 163 -9.98 -19.07 -21.15
C GLN A 163 -8.68 -18.27 -21.26
N ASP A 164 -8.69 -17.33 -22.19
CA ASP A 164 -7.64 -16.33 -22.39
C ASP A 164 -8.31 -14.97 -22.58
N PHE A 165 -8.37 -14.19 -21.50
CA PHE A 165 -8.96 -12.85 -21.51
C PHE A 165 -8.33 -11.98 -20.43
N GLY A 166 -8.51 -10.68 -20.54
CA GLY A 166 -8.03 -9.72 -19.55
C GLY A 166 -8.89 -8.48 -19.50
N PHE A 167 -8.62 -7.63 -18.52
CA PHE A 167 -9.23 -6.31 -18.44
C PHE A 167 -8.17 -5.24 -18.23
N TYR A 168 -8.48 -4.06 -18.74
CA TYR A 168 -7.70 -2.85 -18.51
C TYR A 168 -8.65 -1.74 -18.07
N ARG A 169 -8.32 -1.12 -16.93
CA ARG A 169 -9.04 0.03 -16.38
C ARG A 169 -8.06 1.07 -15.91
N ARG A 170 -8.25 2.31 -16.37
CA ARG A 170 -7.55 3.47 -15.82
C ARG A 170 -8.61 4.43 -15.29
N ASN A 171 -8.50 4.76 -14.01
CA ASN A 171 -9.34 5.77 -13.38
C ASN A 171 -8.68 7.15 -13.57
N ASP A 172 -9.43 8.22 -13.31
CA ASP A 172 -8.86 9.57 -13.22
C ASP A 172 -8.03 9.72 -11.93
N THR A 173 -6.77 9.35 -12.00
CA THR A 173 -5.83 9.29 -10.87
C THR A 173 -5.02 10.57 -10.69
N ARG A 174 -4.82 11.33 -11.77
CA ARG A 174 -4.06 12.59 -11.72
C ARG A 174 -4.93 13.73 -11.17
N LEU A 175 -4.59 14.20 -9.97
CA LEU A 175 -5.37 15.22 -9.27
C LEU A 175 -4.49 16.34 -8.72
N LEU A 176 -4.80 17.57 -9.11
CA LEU A 176 -4.29 18.79 -8.48
C LEU A 176 -5.26 19.25 -7.39
N ARG A 177 -4.78 19.42 -6.16
CA ARG A 177 -5.56 19.93 -5.03
C ARG A 177 -4.86 21.12 -4.39
N LEU A 178 -5.63 22.19 -4.20
CA LEU A 178 -5.28 23.36 -3.40
C LEU A 178 -6.07 23.31 -2.10
N SER A 179 -5.44 23.65 -0.98
CA SER A 179 -6.09 23.62 0.33
C SER A 179 -5.60 24.76 1.20
N PHE A 180 -6.55 25.48 1.80
CA PHE A 180 -6.28 26.46 2.83
C PHE A 180 -6.87 25.98 4.15
N THR A 181 -6.09 26.05 5.22
CA THR A 181 -6.52 25.65 6.56
C THR A 181 -6.17 26.74 7.56
N TYR A 182 -7.16 27.19 8.34
CA TYR A 182 -6.97 28.17 9.41
C TYR A 182 -7.38 27.57 10.76
N LYS A 183 -6.48 27.64 11.74
CA LYS A 183 -6.70 27.11 13.09
C LYS A 183 -7.31 28.20 13.97
N LEU A 184 -8.53 27.96 14.45
CA LEU A 184 -9.23 28.83 15.40
C LEU A 184 -8.99 28.36 16.84
N GLY A 185 -8.97 29.30 17.79
CA GLY A 185 -8.84 29.01 19.23
C GLY A 185 -7.40 28.99 19.78
N ASN A 186 -7.28 28.70 21.08
CA ASN A 186 -5.98 28.66 21.79
C ASN A 186 -5.25 27.33 21.51
N THR A 187 -4.34 27.34 20.54
CA THR A 187 -3.54 26.17 20.13
C THR A 187 -2.30 25.91 21.01
N GLY A 188 -2.07 26.75 22.03
CA GLY A 188 -0.88 26.71 22.90
C GLY A 188 -1.07 26.05 24.26
N LEU A 189 -2.22 25.41 24.53
CA LEU A 189 -2.42 24.68 25.79
C LEU A 189 -1.50 23.46 25.83
N ALA A 190 -0.61 23.41 26.83
CA ALA A 190 0.22 22.24 27.08
C ALA A 190 -0.70 21.01 27.22
N ARG A 191 -0.52 20.02 26.32
CA ARG A 191 -1.22 18.74 26.41
C ARG A 191 -0.86 18.15 27.77
N LYS A 192 -1.82 18.11 28.70
CA LYS A 192 -1.64 17.47 30.00
C LYS A 192 -1.16 16.05 29.72
N THR A 193 0.10 15.75 30.07
CA THR A 193 0.68 14.41 29.90
C THR A 193 -0.32 13.42 30.45
N GLN A 194 -0.76 12.49 29.61
CA GLN A 194 -1.65 11.41 30.01
C GLN A 194 -0.96 10.73 31.20
N ARG A 195 -1.56 10.80 32.39
CA ARG A 195 -1.04 10.09 33.56
C ARG A 195 -0.88 8.63 33.15
N GLU A 196 0.35 8.12 33.26
CA GLU A 196 0.63 6.70 33.11
C GLU A 196 -0.38 5.94 33.99
N GLY A 197 -1.17 5.09 33.36
CA GLY A 197 -2.16 4.30 34.07
C GLY A 197 -1.44 3.30 34.96
N ALA A 198 -1.99 3.06 36.15
CA ALA A 198 -1.43 2.19 37.20
C ALA A 198 -1.02 0.76 36.73
N GLY A 199 -1.42 0.31 35.53
CA GLY A 199 -1.03 -0.99 34.96
C GLY A 199 0.37 -1.05 34.31
N GLN A 200 1.08 0.08 34.13
CA GLN A 200 2.46 0.05 33.61
C GLN A 200 3.50 -0.26 34.68
N GLU A 201 3.28 0.15 35.93
CA GLU A 201 4.14 -0.24 37.06
C GLU A 201 4.04 -1.74 37.37
N GLU A 202 2.86 -2.35 37.24
CA GLU A 202 2.66 -3.79 37.47
C GLU A 202 3.45 -4.65 36.44
N ARG A 203 3.53 -4.21 35.18
CA ARG A 203 4.26 -4.93 34.12
C ARG A 203 5.77 -4.92 34.31
N ASN A 204 6.33 -3.86 34.87
CA ASN A 204 7.77 -3.77 35.13
C ASN A 204 8.22 -4.52 36.39
N ARG A 205 7.29 -5.00 37.23
CA ARG A 205 7.59 -5.85 38.39
C ARG A 205 7.60 -7.35 38.05
N ALA A 206 7.10 -7.72 36.88
CA ALA A 206 6.96 -9.11 36.44
C ALA A 206 8.05 -9.57 35.46
N ASN A 207 9.08 -8.74 35.22
CA ASN A 207 10.27 -9.08 34.43
C ASN A 207 11.52 -9.09 35.30
#